data_AF-A0A2N0NR20-F1
#
_entry.id   AF-A0A2N0NR20-F1
#
_cell.length_a   1.000
_cell.length_b   1.000
_cell.length_c   1.000
_cell.angle_alpha   90.00
_cell.angle_beta   90.00
_cell.angle_gamma   90.00
#
_symmetry.space_group_name_H-M   'P 1'
#
loop_
_entity.id
_entity.type
_entity.pdbx_description
1 polymer ?
#
loop_
_entity_poly.entity_id
_entity_poly.type
_entity_poly.pdbx_seq_one_letter_code
_entity_poly.pdbx_strand_id
1 'polypeptide(L)' 'FVRACNILVCRIVSVNGLKEAHQRLIELVKEIEKEYGPKKISPNLHLCLHICECSLDYGPLYAFWRYSMERMNG' A
#
# COMPACT_ATOMS: atom_id res chain seq x y z
N PHE A 1 -7.42 1.97 -5.76
CA PHE A 1 -6.34 2.81 -5.19
C PHE A 1 -6.84 3.84 -4.16
N VAL A 2 -7.59 4.88 -4.55
CA VAL A 2 -8.01 5.99 -3.65
C VAL A 2 -8.62 5.53 -2.33
N ARG A 3 -9.55 4.55 -2.37
CA ARG A 3 -10.17 4.01 -1.14
C ARG A 3 -9.17 3.29 -0.22
N ALA A 4 -8.21 2.56 -0.78
CA ALA A 4 -7.15 1.93 0.00
C ALA A 4 -6.26 2.98 0.66
N CYS A 5 -5.87 4.03 -0.07
CA CYS A 5 -5.10 5.14 0.48
C CYS A 5 -5.84 5.87 1.61
N ASN A 6 -7.15 6.11 1.46
CA ASN A 6 -7.94 6.74 2.52
C ASN A 6 -7.94 5.92 3.82
N ILE A 7 -8.10 4.59 3.71
CA ILE A 7 -8.05 3.70 4.88
C ILE A 7 -6.65 3.72 5.51
N LEU A 8 -5.61 3.68 4.69
CA LEU A 8 -4.22 3.63 5.13
C LEU A 8 -3.75 4.93 5.82
N VAL A 9 -4.24 6.08 5.35
CA VAL A 9 -3.89 7.40 5.90
C VAL A 9 -4.73 7.75 7.15
N CYS A 10 -5.79 6.99 7.45
CA CYS A 10 -6.56 7.19 8.67
C CYS A 10 -5.69 7.02 9.93
N ARG A 11 -5.88 7.93 10.89
CA ARG A 11 -5.16 7.91 12.18
C ARG A 11 -5.48 6.69 13.04
N ILE A 12 -6.67 6.13 12.85
CA ILE A 12 -7.12 4.90 13.48
C ILE A 12 -7.57 4.00 12.34
N VAL A 13 -6.88 2.87 12.16
CA VAL A 13 -7.22 1.89 11.14
C VAL A 13 -7.62 0.60 11.85
N SER A 14 -8.81 0.09 11.52
CA SER A 14 -9.22 -1.23 12.00
C SER A 14 -8.53 -2.33 11.19
N VAL A 15 -8.32 -3.50 11.79
CA VAL A 15 -7.76 -4.67 11.11
C VAL A 15 -8.57 -5.03 9.86
N ASN A 16 -9.90 -4.91 9.93
CA ASN A 16 -10.78 -5.14 8.78
C ASN A 16 -10.58 -4.10 7.67
N GLY A 17 -10.36 -2.83 8.03
CA GLY A 17 -9.98 -1.79 7.09
C GLY A 17 -8.66 -2.12 6.40
N LEU A 18 -7.63 -2.53 7.16
CA LEU A 18 -6.34 -2.93 6.60
C LEU A 18 -6.47 -4.11 5.63
N LYS A 19 -7.27 -5.12 5.97
CA LYS A 19 -7.57 -6.24 5.05
C LYS A 19 -8.24 -5.75 3.77
N GLU A 20 -9.19 -4.83 3.87
CA GLU A 20 -9.84 -4.23 2.70
C GLU A 20 -8.84 -3.45 1.83
N ALA A 21 -7.99 -2.63 2.46
CA ALA A 21 -6.97 -1.85 1.77
C ALA A 21 -5.97 -2.77 1.06
N HIS A 22 -5.50 -3.82 1.73
CA HIS A 22 -4.57 -4.80 1.16
C HIS A 22 -5.17 -5.52 -0.05
N GLN A 23 -6.41 -6.01 0.08
CA GLN A 23 -7.10 -6.68 -1.03
C GLN A 23 -7.21 -5.76 -2.25
N ARG A 24 -7.60 -4.50 -2.04
CA ARG A 24 -7.71 -3.50 -3.12
C ARG A 24 -6.38 -3.16 -3.77
N LEU A 25 -5.28 -3.21 -3.01
CA LEU A 25 -3.94 -2.99 -3.55
C LEU A 25 -3.50 -4.18 -4.40
N ILE A 26 -3.75 -5.42 -3.94
CA ILE A 26 -3.49 -6.62 -4.75
C ILE A 26 -4.27 -6.56 -6.07
N GLU A 27 -5.56 -6.22 -6.04
CA GLU A 27 -6.37 -6.10 -7.25
C GLU A 27 -5.80 -5.05 -8.20
N LEU A 28 -5.38 -3.89 -7.69
CA LEU A 28 -4.74 -2.86 -8.49
C LEU A 28 -3.45 -3.35 -9.14
N VAL A 29 -2.57 -4.02 -8.40
CA VAL A 29 -1.30 -4.55 -8.94
C VAL A 29 -1.58 -5.57 -10.04
N LYS A 30 -2.54 -6.47 -9.84
CA LYS A 30 -2.94 -7.45 -10.85
C LYS A 30 -3.47 -6.80 -12.12
N GLU A 31 -4.29 -5.76 -11.99
CA GLU A 31 -4.82 -5.03 -13.15
C GLU A 31 -3.71 -4.29 -13.91
N ILE A 32 -2.76 -3.66 -13.20
CA ILE A 32 -1.59 -3.01 -13.82
C ILE A 32 -0.70 -4.05 -14.50
N GLU A 33 -0.45 -5.19 -13.86
CA GLU A 33 0.35 -6.28 -14.42
C GLU A 33 -0.29 -6.84 -15.69
N LYS A 34 -1.62 -6.98 -15.70
CA LYS A 34 -2.38 -7.44 -16.86
C LYS A 34 -2.37 -6.43 -18.00
N GLU A 35 -2.51 -5.14 -17.72
CA GLU A 35 -2.60 -4.09 -18.74
C GLU A 35 -1.23 -3.71 -19.32
N TYR A 36 -0.20 -3.65 -18.48
CA TYR A 36 1.13 -3.13 -18.86
C TYR A 36 2.24 -4.19 -18.87
N GLY A 37 1.93 -5.42 -18.42
CA GLY A 37 2.89 -6.50 -18.27
C GLY A 37 3.70 -6.40 -16.96
N PRO A 38 4.31 -7.52 -16.51
CA PRO A 38 5.03 -7.59 -15.24
C PRO A 38 6.25 -6.67 -15.18
N LYS A 39 6.86 -6.33 -16.32
CA LYS A 39 8.01 -5.41 -16.40
C LYS A 39 7.68 -3.97 -16.01
N LYS A 40 6.40 -3.62 -15.89
CA LYS A 40 5.93 -2.27 -15.54
C LYS A 40 5.50 -2.16 -14.07
N ILE A 41 5.56 -3.25 -13.31
CA ILE A 41 5.40 -3.21 -11.85
C ILE A 41 6.65 -2.56 -11.25
N SER A 42 6.53 -1.32 -10.80
CA SER A 42 7.62 -0.63 -10.14
C SER A 42 7.84 -1.18 -8.72
N PRO A 43 9.07 -1.09 -8.17
CA PRO A 43 9.35 -1.45 -6.78
C PRO A 43 8.43 -0.73 -5.79
N ASN A 44 8.04 0.52 -6.08
CA ASN A 44 7.12 1.30 -5.24
C ASN A 44 5.71 0.71 -5.21
N LEU A 45 5.25 0.17 -6.35
CA LEU A 45 3.96 -0.51 -6.43
C LEU A 45 3.99 -1.85 -5.67
N HIS A 46 5.13 -2.57 -5.73
CA HIS A 46 5.33 -3.75 -4.90
C HIS A 46 5.36 -3.41 -3.41
N LEU A 47 6.01 -2.32 -3.00
CA LEU A 47 6.06 -1.90 -1.60
C LEU A 47 4.67 -1.52 -1.06
N CYS A 48 3.77 -1.01 -1.90
CA CYS A 48 2.38 -0.77 -1.52
C CYS A 48 1.70 -2.02 -0.95
N LEU A 49 2.07 -3.22 -1.38
CA LEU A 49 1.51 -4.47 -0.85
C LEU A 49 1.93 -4.72 0.61
N HIS A 50 3.20 -4.43 0.93
CA HIS A 50 3.79 -4.61 2.26
C HIS A 50 3.37 -3.52 3.27
N ILE A 51 2.90 -2.38 2.79
CA ILE A 51 2.46 -1.25 3.62
C ILE A 51 1.31 -1.61 4.58
N CYS A 52 0.44 -2.55 4.20
CA CYS A 52 -0.62 -3.02 5.08
C CYS A 52 -0.07 -3.87 6.24
N GLU A 53 0.96 -4.68 5.99
CA GLU A 53 1.65 -5.47 7.02
C GLU A 53 2.44 -4.55 7.96
N CYS A 54 3.17 -3.58 7.41
CA CYS A 54 3.84 -2.56 8.22
C CYS A 54 2.85 -1.79 9.11
N SER A 55 1.63 -1.55 8.64
CA SER A 55 0.60 -0.87 9.46
C SER A 55 0.08 -1.73 10.61
N LEU A 56 0.12 -3.06 10.47
CA LEU A 56 -0.24 -4.00 11.54
C LEU A 56 0.87 -4.06 12.59
N ASP A 57 2.13 -4.08 12.18
CA ASP A 57 3.28 -4.26 13.07
C ASP A 57 3.69 -2.97 13.80
N TYR A 58 3.70 -1.84 13.09
CA TYR A 58 4.23 -0.57 13.60
C TYR A 58 3.15 0.48 13.92
N GLY A 59 1.88 0.16 13.64
CA GLY A 59 0.76 1.09 13.78
C GLY A 59 0.50 1.93 12.53
N PRO A 60 -0.42 2.92 12.60
CA PRO A 60 -0.92 3.63 11.43
C PRO A 60 0.19 4.30 10.61
N LEU A 61 0.07 4.30 9.29
CA LEU A 61 1.05 4.90 8.37
C LEU A 61 1.38 6.35 8.68
N TYR A 62 0.44 7.09 9.27
CA TYR A 62 0.67 8.43 9.80
C TYR A 62 1.92 8.52 10.70
N ALA A 63 2.26 7.46 11.44
CA ALA A 63 3.41 7.41 12.33
C ALA A 63 4.74 7.00 11.65
N PHE A 64 4.72 6.31 10.51
CA PHE A 64 5.91 5.67 9.91
C PHE A 64 6.20 6.07 8.44
N TRP A 65 5.20 6.54 7.68
CA TRP A 65 5.25 6.72 6.22
C TRP A 65 6.38 7.61 5.70
N ARG A 66 6.75 8.65 6.46
CA ARG A 66 7.56 9.77 5.96
C ARG A 66 9.03 9.42 5.71
N TYR A 67 9.55 8.27 6.15
CA TYR A 67 10.98 8.00 6.01
C TYR A 67 11.35 6.97 4.93
N SER A 68 10.56 5.89 4.78
CA SER A 68 10.98 4.75 3.96
C SER A 68 10.58 4.86 2.48
N MET A 69 9.40 5.42 2.18
CA MET A 69 8.88 5.51 0.79
C MET A 69 9.53 6.63 -0.02
N GLU A 70 9.68 7.82 0.57
CA GLU A 70 10.25 8.99 -0.12
C GLU A 70 11.69 8.74 -0.58
N ARG A 71 12.45 7.93 0.18
CA ARG A 71 13.83 7.59 -0.14
C ARG A 71 13.97 6.58 -1.28
N MET A 72 12.92 5.85 -1.62
CA MET A 72 12.89 4.90 -2.75
C MET A 72 12.28 5.49 -4.03
N ASN A 73 11.81 6.74 -3.98
CA ASN A 73 11.38 7.51 -5.16
C ASN A 73 12.54 8.18 -5.91
N GLY A 74 13.78 7.72 -5.70
CA GLY A 74 14.99 8.25 -6.34
C GLY A 74 14.93 8.23 -7.86
#